data_AF-A0A6G1FV18-F1
#
_entry.id   AF-A0A6G1FV18-F1
#
_cell.length_a   1.000
_cell.length_b   1.000
_cell.length_c   1.000
_cell.angle_alpha   90.00
_cell.angle_beta   90.00
_cell.angle_gamma   90.00
#
_symmetry.space_group_name_H-M   'P 1'
#
loop_
_entity.id
_entity.type
_entity.pdbx_description
1 polymer ?
#
loop_
_entity_poly.entity_id
_entity_poly.type
_entity_poly.pdbx_seq_one_letter_code
_entity_poly.pdbx_strand_id
1 'polypeptide(L)'
;MDQNMAPVLVHSNAQIEKFINKINKKVTQLKINDLTRGDQDLLRNRLKIVWAEPNDHDGSATKWRKARAHRAYKEIQDESDHLLLVVVLVIAPTEIAKTSFDVVLDYLLRLETYNPYRLQLSAGTKRFFESMAAEQGFASNRRYLSLIQSLFPQSLWSYFSTKRYKADLNRRRTET
;
A
#
# COMPACT_ATOMS: atom_id res chain seq x y z
N MET A 1 -42.32 -1.53 -27.07
CA MET A 1 -41.85 -0.31 -26.40
C MET A 1 -42.08 -0.56 -24.91
N ASP A 2 -41.12 -0.84 -24.04
CA ASP A 2 -39.67 -0.71 -24.11
C ASP A 2 -39.01 -1.81 -23.24
N GLN A 3 -38.19 -2.65 -23.87
CA GLN A 3 -37.15 -3.42 -23.18
C GLN A 3 -35.83 -2.69 -23.44
N ASN A 4 -35.41 -1.81 -22.54
CA ASN A 4 -34.06 -1.25 -22.56
C ASN A 4 -33.69 -0.71 -21.17
N MET A 5 -33.76 -1.57 -20.15
CA MET A 5 -33.17 -1.30 -18.84
C MET A 5 -31.89 -2.13 -18.65
N ALA A 6 -30.77 -1.45 -18.89
CA ALA A 6 -29.47 -1.56 -18.22
C ALA A 6 -28.64 -2.87 -18.30
N PRO A 7 -27.80 -3.02 -19.36
CA PRO A 7 -26.61 -3.88 -19.30
C PRO A 7 -25.45 -3.28 -18.49
N VAL A 8 -25.45 -1.97 -18.23
CA VAL A 8 -24.32 -1.25 -17.61
C VAL A 8 -24.20 -1.50 -16.10
N LEU A 9 -25.31 -1.47 -15.36
CA LEU A 9 -25.30 -1.60 -13.89
C LEU A 9 -24.91 -3.02 -13.43
N VAL A 10 -25.34 -4.06 -14.16
CA VAL A 10 -25.09 -5.46 -13.78
C VAL A 10 -23.61 -5.83 -13.93
N HIS A 11 -22.94 -5.34 -14.98
CA HIS A 11 -21.52 -5.62 -15.21
C HIS A 11 -20.60 -4.93 -14.20
N SER A 12 -20.93 -3.70 -13.80
CA SER A 12 -20.18 -2.95 -12.78
C SER A 12 -20.19 -3.65 -11.42
N ASN A 13 -21.34 -4.18 -10.99
CA ASN A 13 -21.47 -4.86 -9.70
C ASN A 13 -20.63 -6.15 -9.64
N ALA A 14 -20.67 -6.97 -10.68
CA ALA A 14 -19.86 -8.19 -10.75
C ALA A 14 -18.35 -7.90 -10.72
N GLN A 15 -17.93 -6.81 -11.36
CA GLN A 15 -16.52 -6.38 -11.34
C GLN A 15 -16.10 -5.89 -9.95
N ILE A 16 -16.91 -5.05 -9.29
CA ILE A 16 -16.67 -4.60 -7.91
C ILE A 16 -16.54 -5.82 -7.00
N GLU A 17 -17.54 -6.69 -6.98
CA GLU A 17 -17.56 -7.89 -6.13
C GLU A 17 -16.32 -8.76 -6.34
N LYS A 18 -15.90 -8.95 -7.60
CA LYS A 18 -14.68 -9.71 -7.92
C LYS A 18 -13.44 -9.12 -7.24
N PHE A 19 -13.24 -7.80 -7.29
CA PHE A 19 -12.06 -7.19 -6.67
C PHE A 19 -12.18 -7.13 -5.15
N ILE A 20 -13.35 -6.81 -4.61
CA ILE A 20 -13.60 -6.80 -3.17
C ILE A 20 -13.37 -8.19 -2.56
N ASN A 21 -13.84 -9.25 -3.22
CA ASN A 21 -13.59 -10.62 -2.77
C ASN A 21 -12.10 -10.96 -2.73
N LYS A 22 -11.31 -10.49 -3.72
CA LYS A 22 -9.85 -10.70 -3.70
C LYS A 22 -9.16 -9.91 -2.59
N ILE A 23 -9.56 -8.65 -2.40
CA ILE A 23 -9.03 -7.79 -1.32
C ILE A 23 -9.34 -8.44 0.03
N ASN A 24 -10.59 -8.81 0.29
CA ASN A 24 -11.00 -9.42 1.55
C ASN A 24 -10.27 -10.74 1.82
N LYS A 25 -10.11 -11.61 0.82
CA LYS A 25 -9.30 -12.82 0.94
C LYS A 25 -7.84 -12.51 1.32
N LYS A 26 -7.24 -11.50 0.71
CA LYS A 26 -5.87 -11.08 1.03
C LYS A 26 -5.78 -10.47 2.43
N VAL A 27 -6.74 -9.64 2.86
CA VAL A 27 -6.80 -9.13 4.25
C VAL A 27 -6.79 -10.28 5.25
N THR A 28 -7.69 -11.26 5.08
CA THR A 28 -7.77 -12.43 5.96
C THR A 28 -6.44 -13.19 5.98
N GLN A 29 -5.84 -13.41 4.82
CA GLN A 29 -4.54 -14.07 4.73
C GLN A 29 -3.45 -13.29 5.48
N LEU A 30 -3.35 -11.96 5.30
CA LEU A 30 -2.35 -11.13 5.95
C LEU A 30 -2.53 -11.08 7.48
N LYS A 31 -3.77 -11.10 7.96
CA LYS A 31 -4.05 -11.13 9.40
C LYS A 31 -3.61 -12.45 10.06
N ILE A 32 -3.67 -13.56 9.34
CA ILE A 32 -3.34 -14.89 9.88
C ILE A 32 -1.85 -15.19 9.69
N ASN A 33 -1.32 -14.93 8.49
CA ASN A 33 -0.03 -15.44 8.03
C ASN A 33 1.01 -14.35 7.76
N ASP A 34 0.68 -13.07 7.98
CA ASP A 34 1.53 -11.94 7.58
C ASP A 34 1.86 -11.94 6.07
N LEU A 35 2.87 -11.18 5.64
CA LEU A 35 3.40 -11.23 4.28
C LEU A 35 4.12 -12.56 4.03
N THR A 36 3.67 -13.26 2.99
CA THR A 36 4.40 -14.41 2.46
C THR A 36 5.62 -13.95 1.66
N ARG A 37 6.54 -14.88 1.36
CA ARG A 37 7.65 -14.61 0.44
C ARG A 37 7.18 -14.13 -0.94
N GLY A 38 6.10 -14.73 -1.46
CA GLY A 38 5.51 -14.30 -2.73
C GLY A 38 4.95 -12.87 -2.68
N ASP A 39 4.40 -12.46 -1.53
CA ASP A 39 3.95 -11.08 -1.34
C ASP A 39 5.15 -10.12 -1.33
N GLN A 40 6.23 -10.47 -0.64
CA GLN A 40 7.46 -9.67 -0.61
C GLN A 40 8.06 -9.46 -2.02
N ASP A 41 8.11 -10.53 -2.82
CA ASP A 41 8.61 -10.46 -4.21
C ASP A 41 7.74 -9.56 -5.10
N LEU A 42 6.40 -9.60 -4.90
CA LEU A 42 5.49 -8.68 -5.59
C LEU A 42 5.71 -7.22 -5.16
N LEU A 43 5.87 -6.97 -3.86
CA LEU A 43 6.04 -5.62 -3.32
C LEU A 43 7.32 -4.95 -3.82
N ARG A 44 8.43 -5.70 -3.96
CA ARG A 44 9.70 -5.17 -4.49
C ARG A 44 9.51 -4.47 -5.83
N ASN A 45 8.65 -5.01 -6.70
CA ASN A 45 8.42 -4.44 -8.03
C ASN A 45 7.34 -3.36 -8.03
N ARG A 46 6.35 -3.45 -7.13
CA ARG A 46 5.16 -2.59 -7.18
C ARG A 46 5.29 -1.32 -6.35
N LEU A 47 5.98 -1.34 -5.22
CA LEU A 47 6.05 -0.18 -4.33
C LEU A 47 6.86 0.97 -4.92
N LYS A 48 7.84 0.67 -5.80
CA LYS A 48 8.50 1.68 -6.62
C LYS A 48 7.50 2.52 -7.41
N ILE A 49 6.42 1.93 -7.91
CA ILE A 49 5.40 2.65 -8.69
C ILE A 49 4.56 3.58 -7.80
N VAL A 50 4.46 3.26 -6.50
CA VAL A 50 3.64 4.02 -5.55
C VAL A 50 4.35 5.27 -5.05
N TRP A 51 5.68 5.23 -4.85
CA TRP A 51 6.41 6.35 -4.24
C TRP A 51 7.68 6.80 -4.94
N ALA A 52 8.22 6.04 -5.89
CA ALA A 52 9.40 6.49 -6.63
C ALA A 52 9.01 7.49 -7.72
N GLU A 53 9.92 8.40 -8.01
CA GLU A 53 9.71 9.39 -9.06
C GLU A 53 9.63 8.71 -10.44
N PRO A 54 8.78 9.23 -11.35
CA PRO A 54 8.71 8.73 -12.71
C PRO A 54 10.07 8.85 -13.40
N ASN A 55 10.52 7.77 -14.07
CA ASN A 55 11.72 7.84 -14.91
C ASN A 55 11.39 8.56 -16.22
N ASP A 56 12.24 9.51 -16.62
CA ASP A 56 12.06 10.27 -17.87
C ASP A 56 12.32 9.46 -19.15
N HIS A 57 12.88 8.25 -19.02
CA HIS A 57 13.15 7.35 -20.15
C HIS A 57 11.93 6.52 -20.59
N ASP A 58 10.77 6.65 -19.94
CA ASP A 58 9.57 5.90 -20.32
C ASP A 58 8.90 6.49 -21.56
N GLY A 59 8.45 5.63 -22.49
CA GLY A 59 7.59 6.04 -23.60
C GLY A 59 6.25 6.63 -23.12
N SER A 60 5.63 7.50 -23.93
CA SER A 60 4.44 8.30 -23.56
C SER A 60 3.27 7.46 -23.02
N ALA A 61 2.94 6.34 -23.68
CA ALA A 61 1.87 5.44 -23.24
C ALA A 61 2.18 4.73 -21.91
N THR A 62 3.45 4.40 -21.66
CA THR A 62 3.90 3.81 -20.39
C THR A 62 3.86 4.85 -19.27
N LYS A 63 4.30 6.08 -19.57
CA LYS A 63 4.24 7.23 -18.65
C LYS A 63 2.80 7.52 -18.22
N TRP A 64 1.84 7.51 -19.16
CA TRP A 64 0.42 7.69 -18.84
C TRP A 64 -0.13 6.60 -17.91
N ARG A 65 0.14 5.32 -18.20
CA ARG A 65 -0.32 4.21 -17.34
C ARG A 65 0.29 4.28 -15.94
N LYS A 66 1.59 4.57 -15.83
CA LYS A 66 2.27 4.75 -14.54
C LYS A 66 1.69 5.92 -13.75
N ALA A 67 1.50 7.07 -14.41
CA ALA A 67 0.91 8.26 -13.78
C ALA A 67 -0.51 7.98 -13.25
N ARG A 68 -1.32 7.23 -14.01
CA ARG A 68 -2.67 6.86 -13.58
C ARG A 68 -2.67 5.88 -12.42
N ALA A 69 -1.85 4.83 -12.47
CA ALA A 69 -1.70 3.90 -11.35
C ALA A 69 -1.21 4.62 -10.08
N HIS A 70 -0.22 5.49 -10.22
CA HIS A 70 0.32 6.30 -9.14
C HIS A 70 -0.76 7.18 -8.50
N ARG A 71 -1.59 7.86 -9.31
CA ARG A 71 -2.73 8.64 -8.82
C ARG A 71 -3.72 7.78 -8.04
N ALA A 72 -4.14 6.65 -8.59
CA ALA A 72 -5.12 5.77 -7.93
C ALA A 72 -4.59 5.22 -6.60
N TYR A 73 -3.33 4.77 -6.54
CA TYR A 73 -2.72 4.34 -5.28
C TYR A 73 -2.62 5.48 -4.28
N LYS A 74 -2.29 6.70 -4.73
CA LYS A 74 -2.21 7.89 -3.89
C LYS A 74 -3.57 8.21 -3.25
N GLU A 75 -4.65 8.15 -4.02
CA GLU A 75 -6.03 8.38 -3.55
C GLU A 75 -6.44 7.31 -2.54
N ILE A 76 -6.17 6.02 -2.81
CA ILE A 76 -6.43 4.94 -1.85
C ILE A 76 -5.64 5.14 -0.57
N GLN A 77 -4.38 5.59 -0.66
CA GLN A 77 -3.56 5.85 0.52
C GLN A 77 -4.08 7.01 1.36
N ASP A 78 -4.61 8.05 0.72
CA ASP A 78 -5.21 9.20 1.41
C ASP A 78 -6.43 8.78 2.24
N GLU A 79 -7.15 7.75 1.81
CA GLU A 79 -8.25 7.16 2.59
C GLU A 79 -7.77 6.15 3.64
N SER A 80 -6.84 5.26 3.29
CA SER A 80 -6.34 4.23 4.21
C SER A 80 -5.01 3.62 3.77
N ASP A 81 -3.97 3.85 4.58
CA ASP A 81 -2.66 3.19 4.49
C ASP A 81 -2.80 1.65 4.48
N HIS A 82 -3.70 1.09 5.30
CA HIS A 82 -3.89 -0.36 5.36
C HIS A 82 -4.51 -0.91 4.07
N LEU A 83 -5.51 -0.20 3.53
CA LEU A 83 -6.15 -0.60 2.27
C LEU A 83 -5.16 -0.53 1.11
N LEU A 84 -4.32 0.52 1.07
CA LEU A 84 -3.27 0.65 0.05
C LEU A 84 -2.44 -0.63 -0.05
N LEU A 85 -1.91 -1.12 1.07
CA LEU A 85 -1.04 -2.30 1.06
C LEU A 85 -1.73 -3.50 0.41
N VAL A 86 -2.99 -3.75 0.79
CA VAL A 86 -3.75 -4.88 0.26
C VAL A 86 -4.02 -4.70 -1.23
N VAL A 87 -4.38 -3.49 -1.66
CA VAL A 87 -4.65 -3.19 -3.08
C VAL A 87 -3.38 -3.36 -3.91
N VAL A 88 -2.23 -2.88 -3.45
CA VAL A 88 -0.95 -3.06 -4.15
C VAL A 88 -0.59 -4.53 -4.32
N LEU A 89 -0.90 -5.38 -3.33
CA LEU A 89 -0.66 -6.82 -3.41
C LEU A 89 -1.61 -7.52 -4.40
N VAL A 90 -2.89 -7.16 -4.38
CA VAL A 90 -3.93 -7.87 -5.13
C VAL A 90 -4.07 -7.37 -6.57
N ILE A 91 -3.89 -6.07 -6.78
CA ILE A 91 -4.23 -5.40 -8.03
C ILE A 91 -2.92 -4.96 -8.70
N ALA A 92 -2.71 -5.42 -9.93
CA ALA A 92 -1.52 -5.05 -10.67
C ALA A 92 -1.59 -3.57 -11.11
N PRO A 93 -0.45 -2.87 -11.22
CA PRO A 93 -0.40 -1.50 -11.73
C PRO A 93 -1.07 -1.32 -13.10
N THR A 94 -1.01 -2.33 -13.97
CA THR A 94 -1.66 -2.31 -15.28
C THR A 94 -3.18 -2.41 -15.20
N GLU A 95 -3.71 -3.04 -14.15
CA GLU A 95 -5.15 -3.19 -13.95
C GLU A 95 -5.75 -1.93 -13.34
N ILE A 96 -5.13 -1.38 -12.30
CA ILE A 96 -5.58 -0.14 -11.65
C ILE A 96 -5.47 1.09 -12.58
N ALA A 97 -4.60 1.02 -13.60
CA ALA A 97 -4.49 2.05 -14.64
C ALA A 97 -5.58 1.98 -15.72
N LYS A 98 -6.50 1.00 -15.69
CA LYS A 98 -7.60 0.92 -16.66
C LYS A 98 -8.73 1.86 -16.25
N THR A 99 -9.36 2.52 -17.21
CA THR A 99 -10.58 3.33 -16.98
C THR A 99 -11.75 2.48 -16.47
N SER A 100 -11.84 1.21 -16.89
CA SER A 100 -12.83 0.27 -16.35
C SER A 100 -12.62 -0.04 -14.86
N PHE A 101 -11.48 0.34 -14.28
CA PHE A 101 -11.23 0.19 -12.85
C PHE A 101 -11.81 1.37 -12.04
N ASP A 102 -12.16 2.49 -12.67
CA ASP A 102 -12.61 3.70 -11.98
C ASP A 102 -13.83 3.44 -11.09
N VAL A 103 -14.76 2.61 -11.55
CA VAL A 103 -15.94 2.23 -10.75
C VAL A 103 -15.56 1.46 -9.49
N VAL A 104 -14.51 0.62 -9.55
CA VAL A 104 -13.99 -0.11 -8.39
C VAL A 104 -13.25 0.83 -7.45
N LEU A 105 -12.45 1.75 -8.02
CA LEU A 105 -11.76 2.78 -7.25
C LEU A 105 -12.76 3.68 -6.50
N ASP A 106 -13.77 4.20 -7.18
CA ASP A 106 -14.83 5.01 -6.58
C ASP A 106 -15.54 4.27 -5.45
N TYR A 107 -15.82 2.98 -5.62
CA TYR A 107 -16.40 2.16 -4.57
C TYR A 107 -15.45 2.05 -3.35
N LEU A 108 -14.16 1.78 -3.57
CA LEU A 108 -13.17 1.68 -2.50
C LEU A 108 -12.98 3.00 -1.74
N LEU A 109 -13.04 4.14 -2.43
CA LEU A 109 -12.92 5.48 -1.84
C LEU A 109 -14.19 5.93 -1.08
N ARG A 110 -15.32 5.25 -1.27
CA ARG A 110 -16.61 5.60 -0.64
C ARG A 110 -17.07 4.58 0.40
N LEU A 111 -16.16 3.71 0.87
CA LEU A 111 -16.48 2.79 1.94
C LEU A 111 -16.81 3.57 3.21
N GLU A 112 -17.92 3.23 3.86
CA GLU A 112 -18.34 3.87 5.11
C GLU A 112 -17.28 3.73 6.22
N THR A 113 -16.56 2.60 6.21
CA THR A 113 -15.47 2.36 7.16
C THR A 113 -14.35 1.52 6.55
N TYR A 114 -13.11 1.86 6.93
CA TYR A 114 -11.91 1.11 6.59
C TYR A 114 -11.44 0.14 7.69
N ASN A 115 -12.18 0.04 8.79
CA ASN A 115 -11.83 -0.82 9.93
C ASN A 115 -11.59 -2.30 9.55
N PRO A 116 -12.36 -2.93 8.64
CA PRO A 116 -12.12 -4.31 8.24
C PRO A 116 -10.73 -4.54 7.65
N TYR A 117 -10.13 -3.51 7.03
CA TYR A 117 -8.83 -3.57 6.38
C TYR A 117 -7.66 -3.31 7.31
N ARG A 118 -7.88 -2.93 8.59
CA ARG A 118 -6.78 -2.68 9.53
C ARG A 118 -5.90 -3.92 9.67
N LEU A 119 -4.60 -3.71 9.52
CA LEU A 119 -3.55 -4.72 9.61
C LEU A 119 -2.60 -4.37 10.75
N GLN A 120 -2.12 -5.39 11.44
CA GLN A 120 -0.98 -5.29 12.35
C GLN A 120 0.00 -6.38 11.93
N LEU A 121 1.08 -5.97 11.27
CA LEU A 121 2.06 -6.90 10.71
C LEU A 121 3.22 -7.10 11.68
N SER A 122 4.00 -8.18 11.52
CA SER A 122 5.08 -8.51 12.44
C SER A 122 6.29 -7.59 12.30
N ALA A 123 7.14 -7.56 13.33
CA ALA A 123 8.43 -6.89 13.27
C ALA A 123 9.34 -7.42 12.14
N GLY A 124 9.21 -8.70 11.75
CA GLY A 124 9.96 -9.26 10.62
C GLY A 124 9.57 -8.58 9.31
N THR A 125 8.27 -8.45 9.06
CA THR A 125 7.72 -7.72 7.92
C THR A 125 8.13 -6.24 7.94
N LYS A 126 8.19 -5.61 9.12
CA LYS A 126 8.70 -4.23 9.24
C LYS A 126 10.14 -4.09 8.71
N ARG A 127 11.04 -4.98 9.14
CA ARG A 127 12.45 -4.96 8.69
C ARG A 127 12.57 -5.13 7.18
N PHE A 128 11.71 -5.97 6.59
CA PHE A 128 11.62 -6.11 5.13
C PHE A 128 11.27 -4.77 4.46
N PHE A 129 10.22 -4.09 4.94
CA PHE A 129 9.84 -2.78 4.40
C PHE A 129 10.95 -1.74 4.54
N GLU A 130 11.61 -1.69 5.70
CA GLU A 130 12.70 -0.74 5.97
C GLU A 130 13.89 -0.98 5.03
N SER A 131 14.33 -2.24 4.86
CA SER A 131 15.41 -2.61 3.92
C SER A 131 15.07 -2.23 2.49
N MET A 132 13.89 -2.62 2.03
CA MET A 132 13.44 -2.36 0.66
C MET A 132 13.29 -0.86 0.38
N ALA A 133 12.80 -0.06 1.34
CA ALA A 133 12.68 1.38 1.16
C ALA A 133 14.04 2.08 1.08
N ALA A 134 15.04 1.59 1.82
CA ALA A 134 16.42 2.05 1.71
C ALA A 134 17.03 1.66 0.35
N GLU A 135 16.86 0.41 -0.08
CA GLU A 135 17.31 -0.09 -1.39
C GLU A 135 16.70 0.68 -2.57
N GLN A 136 15.44 1.08 -2.45
CA GLN A 136 14.70 1.75 -3.53
C GLN A 136 14.66 3.29 -3.42
N GLY A 137 15.27 3.86 -2.38
CA GLY A 137 15.44 5.31 -2.25
C GLY A 137 14.20 6.09 -1.82
N PHE A 138 13.17 5.44 -1.26
CA PHE A 138 11.95 6.12 -0.78
C PHE A 138 11.78 6.08 0.75
N ALA A 139 12.80 5.68 1.50
CA ALA A 139 12.75 5.61 2.97
C ALA A 139 12.37 6.93 3.67
N SER A 140 12.64 8.08 3.05
CA SER A 140 12.28 9.41 3.56
C SER A 140 10.93 9.93 3.06
N ASN A 141 10.23 9.17 2.20
CA ASN A 141 8.94 9.59 1.66
C ASN A 141 7.89 9.65 2.77
N ARG A 142 7.24 10.80 2.94
CA ARG A 142 6.25 11.03 4.02
C ARG A 142 5.09 10.03 4.00
N ARG A 143 4.61 9.65 2.82
CA ARG A 143 3.52 8.68 2.67
C ARG A 143 3.98 7.27 3.01
N TYR A 144 5.19 6.89 2.61
CA TYR A 144 5.77 5.64 3.08
C TYR A 144 5.89 5.60 4.61
N LEU A 145 6.38 6.68 5.23
CA LEU A 145 6.48 6.76 6.69
C LEU A 145 5.12 6.64 7.38
N SER A 146 4.08 7.29 6.84
CA SER A 146 2.68 7.12 7.30
C SER A 146 2.26 5.65 7.28
N LEU A 147 2.47 4.98 6.14
CA LEU A 147 2.17 3.55 6.00
C LEU A 147 2.85 2.71 7.07
N ILE A 148 4.15 2.92 7.31
CA ILE A 148 4.91 2.17 8.33
C ILE A 148 4.38 2.46 9.74
N GLN A 149 4.02 3.70 10.05
CA GLN A 149 3.42 4.01 11.36
C GLN A 149 2.06 3.33 11.55
N SER A 150 1.23 3.34 10.51
CA SER A 150 -0.09 2.70 10.50
C SER A 150 0.01 1.17 10.66
N LEU A 151 0.93 0.51 9.94
CA LEU A 151 1.08 -0.95 9.97
C LEU A 151 1.80 -1.48 11.22
N PHE A 152 2.61 -0.66 11.89
CA PHE A 152 3.49 -1.07 13.00
C PHE A 152 3.43 -0.10 14.20
N PRO A 153 2.24 0.13 14.80
CA PRO A 153 2.04 1.17 15.81
C PRO A 153 2.89 0.98 17.08
N GLN A 154 3.24 -0.26 17.43
CA GLN A 154 4.02 -0.57 18.64
C GLN A 154 5.53 -0.29 18.51
N SER A 155 6.04 -0.10 17.29
CA SER A 155 7.49 -0.04 17.05
C SER A 155 8.13 1.34 17.27
N LEU A 156 7.34 2.38 17.53
CA LEU A 156 7.85 3.71 17.84
C LEU A 156 8.60 3.74 19.19
N TRP A 157 8.22 2.91 20.15
CA TRP A 157 8.83 2.91 21.48
C TRP A 157 10.25 2.34 21.51
N SER A 158 10.60 1.40 20.61
CA SER A 158 11.93 0.77 20.61
C SER A 158 13.01 1.60 19.93
N TYR A 159 12.66 2.43 18.94
CA TYR A 159 13.63 3.28 18.25
C TYR A 159 14.09 4.47 19.11
N PHE A 160 13.17 5.06 19.90
CA PHE A 160 13.50 6.14 20.84
C PHE A 160 14.21 5.66 22.11
N SER A 161 13.90 4.47 22.62
CA SER A 161 14.59 3.93 23.80
C SER A 161 16.06 3.61 23.50
N THR A 162 16.37 3.08 22.32
CA THR A 162 17.75 2.69 21.97
C THR A 162 18.65 3.89 21.70
N LYS A 163 18.14 4.97 21.08
CA LYS A 163 18.93 6.20 20.86
C LYS A 163 19.18 6.96 22.16
N ARG A 164 18.19 7.02 23.07
CA ARG A 164 18.34 7.69 24.37
C ARG A 164 19.33 6.95 25.27
N TYR A 165 19.26 5.61 25.31
CA TYR A 165 20.21 4.79 26.07
C TYR A 165 21.66 4.93 25.57
N LYS A 166 21.89 4.97 24.25
CA LYS A 166 23.24 5.16 23.68
C LYS A 166 23.79 6.58 23.88
N ALA A 167 22.93 7.60 23.85
CA ALA A 167 23.33 8.98 24.14
C ALA A 167 23.74 9.15 25.61
N ASP A 168 22.97 8.56 26.53
CA ASP A 168 23.27 8.59 27.97
C ASP A 168 24.53 7.78 28.33
N LEU A 169 24.78 6.66 27.64
CA LEU A 169 25.99 5.86 27.85
C LEU A 169 27.26 6.57 27.36
N ASN A 170 27.18 7.29 26.24
CA ASN A 170 28.32 8.05 25.72
C ASN A 170 28.64 9.27 26.60
N ARG A 171 27.64 9.92 27.20
CA ARG A 171 27.85 11.05 28.11
C ARG A 171 28.60 10.66 29.38
N ARG A 172 28.33 9.47 29.93
CA ARG A 172 29.04 8.96 31.13
C ARG A 172 30.48 8.54 30.87
N ARG A 173 30.87 8.28 29.61
CA ARG A 173 32.24 7.90 29.24
C ARG A 173 33.16 9.09 28.99
N THR A 174 32.62 10.29 28.78
CA THR A 174 33.40 11.51 28.54
C THR A 174 33.67 12.32 29.82
N GLU A 175 33.17 11.84 30.96
CA GLU A 175 33.30 12.49 32.28
C GLU A 175 34.25 11.72 33.22
N THR A 176 35.03 10.77 32.70
CA THR A 176 36.11 10.05 33.41
C THR A 176 37.44 10.28 32.72
#